data_AF-A0A7K2SJU2-F1
#
_entry.id   AF-A0A7K2SJU2-F1
#
_cell.length_a   1.000
_cell.length_b   1.000
_cell.length_c   1.000
_cell.angle_alpha   90.00
_cell.angle_beta   90.00
_cell.angle_gamma   90.00
#
_symmetry.space_group_name_H-M   'P 1'
#
loop_
_entity.id
_entity.type
_entity.pdbx_description
1 polymer ?
#
loop_
_entity_poly.entity_id
_entity_poly.type
_entity_poly.pdbx_seq_one_letter_code
_entity_poly.pdbx_strand_id
1 'polypeptide(L)'
;MRERVEALSGIGMVLVGGFVGLLGWAVDAEIRARAGSEVGPNWNVLYAQLPLTVLAGSAVALFAWLLPRRWVLGPDVARYAVRAALVAVALVGFWSAVQGWYAALPEPAPESKP
;
A
#
# COMPACT_ATOMS: atom_id res chain seq x y z
N MET A 1 -6.02 -30.43 3.62
CA MET A 1 -6.85 -29.20 3.69
C MET A 1 -6.11 -28.03 4.33
N ARG A 2 -5.51 -28.19 5.52
CA ARG A 2 -4.89 -27.09 6.30
C ARG A 2 -3.78 -26.32 5.56
N GLU A 3 -2.84 -27.02 4.91
CA GLU A 3 -1.77 -26.38 4.12
C GLU A 3 -2.30 -25.57 2.93
N ARG A 4 -3.33 -26.08 2.24
CA ARG A 4 -3.99 -25.35 1.14
C ARG A 4 -4.69 -24.09 1.62
N VAL A 5 -5.33 -24.14 2.79
CA VAL A 5 -5.97 -22.97 3.41
C VAL A 5 -4.91 -21.93 3.84
N GLU A 6 -3.76 -22.36 4.36
CA GLU A 6 -2.66 -21.44 4.66
C GLU A 6 -2.07 -20.80 3.41
N ALA A 7 -1.83 -21.56 2.34
CA ALA A 7 -1.34 -21.03 1.07
C ALA A 7 -2.33 -20.02 0.45
N LEU A 8 -3.62 -20.33 0.44
CA LEU A 8 -4.68 -19.43 -0.05
C LEU A 8 -4.75 -18.15 0.80
N SER A 9 -4.54 -18.25 2.11
CA SER A 9 -4.53 -17.06 2.99
C SER A 9 -3.32 -16.15 2.72
N GLY A 10 -2.16 -16.72 2.41
CA GLY A 10 -0.97 -15.96 2.04
C GLY A 10 -1.15 -15.22 0.72
N ILE A 11 -1.63 -15.93 -0.31
CA ILE A 11 -1.94 -15.34 -1.63
C ILE A 11 -3.00 -14.24 -1.48
N GLY A 12 -4.06 -14.49 -0.70
CA GLY A 12 -5.08 -13.49 -0.43
C GLY A 12 -4.50 -12.21 0.17
N MET A 13 -3.54 -12.33 1.10
CA MET A 13 -2.90 -11.16 1.69
C MET A 13 -2.01 -10.38 0.72
N VAL A 14 -1.30 -11.08 -0.18
CA VAL A 14 -0.54 -10.42 -1.25
C VAL A 14 -1.48 -9.63 -2.15
N LEU A 15 -2.60 -10.23 -2.56
CA LEU A 15 -3.58 -9.55 -3.42
C LEU A 15 -4.19 -8.33 -2.74
N VAL A 16 -4.61 -8.46 -1.47
CA VAL A 16 -5.19 -7.34 -0.71
C VAL A 16 -4.16 -6.23 -0.51
N GLY A 17 -2.94 -6.56 -0.10
CA GLY A 17 -1.89 -5.56 0.12
C GLY A 17 -1.46 -4.88 -1.18
N GLY A 18 -1.30 -5.64 -2.26
CA GLY A 18 -0.99 -5.11 -3.58
C GLY A 18 -2.09 -4.20 -4.12
N PHE A 19 -3.36 -4.56 -3.91
CA PHE A 19 -4.51 -3.75 -4.32
C PHE A 19 -4.55 -2.41 -3.58
N VAL A 20 -4.30 -2.40 -2.26
CA VAL A 20 -4.20 -1.15 -1.48
C VAL A 20 -3.02 -0.30 -1.95
N GLY A 21 -1.86 -0.90 -2.23
CA GLY A 21 -0.72 -0.18 -2.80
C GLY A 21 -1.01 0.44 -4.17
N LEU A 22 -1.74 -0.28 -5.03
CA LEU A 22 -2.16 0.19 -6.34
C LEU A 22 -3.13 1.37 -6.24
N LEU A 23 -4.15 1.26 -5.39
CA LEU A 23 -5.10 2.35 -5.15
C LEU A 23 -4.36 3.61 -4.65
N GLY A 24 -3.32 3.45 -3.82
CA GLY A 24 -2.61 4.57 -3.21
C GLY A 24 -1.84 5.36 -4.26
N TRP A 25 -1.21 4.61 -5.16
CA TRP A 25 -0.59 5.16 -6.37
C TRP A 25 -1.61 5.80 -7.32
N ALA A 26 -2.78 5.18 -7.54
CA ALA A 26 -3.79 5.69 -8.46
C ALA A 26 -4.35 7.06 -8.03
N VAL A 27 -4.50 7.28 -6.72
CA VAL A 27 -4.93 8.58 -6.18
C VAL A 27 -3.89 9.66 -6.43
N ASP A 28 -2.59 9.40 -6.20
CA ASP A 28 -1.52 10.36 -6.50
C ASP A 28 -1.43 10.65 -8.01
N ALA A 29 -1.55 9.61 -8.84
CA ALA A 29 -1.57 9.74 -10.30
C ALA A 29 -2.69 10.69 -10.77
N GLU A 30 -3.90 10.54 -10.22
CA GLU A 30 -5.04 11.41 -10.53
C GLU A 30 -4.81 12.86 -10.05
N ILE A 31 -4.25 13.05 -8.86
CA ILE A 31 -3.94 14.40 -8.33
C ILE A 31 -2.93 15.10 -9.25
N ARG A 32 -1.84 14.44 -9.65
CA ARG A 32 -0.84 15.01 -10.56
C ARG A 32 -1.37 15.20 -11.98
N ALA A 33 -2.27 14.34 -12.45
CA ALA A 33 -2.95 14.51 -13.72
C ALA A 33 -3.81 15.78 -13.74
N ARG A 34 -4.52 16.06 -12.63
CA ARG A 34 -5.36 17.26 -12.47
C ARG A 34 -4.57 18.53 -12.18
N ALA A 35 -3.44 18.43 -11.51
CA ALA A 35 -2.56 19.54 -11.16
C ALA A 35 -1.67 20.03 -12.31
N GLY A 36 -1.89 19.55 -13.55
CA GLY A 36 -1.02 19.73 -14.71
C GLY A 36 -0.35 21.10 -14.82
N SER A 37 0.97 21.11 -14.63
CA SER A 37 1.86 22.21 -14.98
C SER A 37 2.13 22.25 -16.49
N GLU A 38 2.39 23.44 -17.03
CA GLU A 38 2.63 23.74 -18.45
C GLU A 38 3.79 22.95 -19.09
N VAL A 39 4.62 22.30 -18.28
CA VAL A 39 5.56 21.25 -18.68
C VAL A 39 5.02 19.94 -18.10
N GLY A 40 4.57 19.05 -18.97
CA GLY A 40 3.78 17.87 -18.60
C GLY A 40 4.42 17.03 -17.49
N PRO A 41 3.61 16.38 -16.63
CA PRO A 41 4.12 15.61 -15.49
C PRO A 41 5.19 14.60 -15.91
N ASN A 42 6.25 14.44 -15.11
CA ASN A 42 7.26 13.40 -15.32
C ASN A 42 6.67 12.01 -15.00
N TRP A 43 5.85 11.49 -15.92
CA TRP A 43 5.16 10.21 -15.81
C TRP A 43 6.11 9.03 -15.56
N ASN A 44 7.36 9.12 -16.02
CA ASN A 44 8.36 8.07 -15.84
C ASN A 44 8.68 7.81 -14.36
N VAL A 45 8.75 8.86 -13.54
CA VAL A 45 8.98 8.74 -12.09
C VAL A 45 7.76 8.11 -11.41
N LEU A 46 6.55 8.50 -11.86
CA LEU A 46 5.29 7.97 -11.34
C LEU A 46 5.17 6.47 -11.63
N TYR A 47 5.44 6.03 -12.87
CA TYR A 47 5.41 4.62 -13.24
C TYR A 47 6.50 3.79 -12.55
N ALA A 48 7.66 4.37 -12.27
CA ALA A 48 8.71 3.71 -11.48
C ALA A 48 8.31 3.46 -10.02
N GLN A 49 7.44 4.30 -9.45
CA GLN A 49 6.96 4.16 -8.08
C GLN A 49 5.81 3.16 -7.93
N LEU A 50 5.06 2.88 -9.01
CA LEU A 50 3.96 1.91 -9.03
C LEU A 50 4.36 0.51 -8.51
N PRO A 51 5.39 -0.16 -9.05
CA PRO A 51 5.76 -1.48 -8.55
C PRO A 51 6.21 -1.43 -7.09
N LEU A 52 6.82 -0.31 -6.67
CA LEU A 52 7.31 -0.14 -5.32
C LEU A 52 6.17 -0.03 -4.30
N THR A 53 5.12 0.76 -4.59
CA THR A 53 3.96 0.92 -3.70
C THR A 53 3.14 -0.36 -3.61
N VAL A 54 2.96 -1.08 -4.72
CA VAL A 54 2.28 -2.38 -4.75
C VAL A 54 3.05 -3.42 -3.94
N LEU A 55 4.37 -3.48 -4.09
CA LEU A 55 5.22 -4.41 -3.34
C LEU A 55 5.25 -4.06 -1.84
N ALA A 56 5.34 -2.78 -1.50
CA ALA A 56 5.28 -2.31 -0.12
C ALA A 56 3.93 -2.63 0.54
N GLY A 57 2.81 -2.40 -0.15
CA GLY A 57 1.48 -2.77 0.36
C GLY A 57 1.33 -4.27 0.59
N SER A 58 1.83 -5.09 -0.35
CA SER A 58 1.88 -6.55 -0.23
C SER A 58 2.70 -7.00 0.98
N ALA A 59 3.89 -6.42 1.17
CA ALA A 59 4.77 -6.72 2.28
C ALA A 59 4.12 -6.35 3.63
N VAL A 60 3.51 -5.17 3.75
CA VAL A 60 2.80 -4.73 4.95
C VAL A 60 1.67 -5.69 5.32
N ALA A 61 0.85 -6.09 4.33
CA ALA A 61 -0.24 -7.03 4.55
C ALA A 61 0.27 -8.40 5.05
N LEU A 62 1.34 -8.91 4.43
CA LEU A 62 1.96 -10.18 4.83
C LEU A 62 2.57 -10.10 6.24
N PHE A 63 3.32 -9.04 6.54
CA PHE A 63 3.93 -8.86 7.87
C PHE A 63 2.85 -8.75 8.95
N ALA A 64 1.82 -7.93 8.73
CA ALA A 64 0.72 -7.78 9.67
C ALA A 64 -0.07 -9.08 9.87
N TRP A 65 -0.17 -9.93 8.83
CA TRP A 65 -0.82 -11.23 8.93
C TRP A 65 0.03 -12.28 9.64
N LEU A 66 1.34 -12.33 9.38
CA LEU A 66 2.24 -13.38 9.88
C LEU A 66 2.81 -13.09 11.27
N LEU A 67 3.10 -11.82 11.61
CA LEU A 67 3.69 -11.46 12.91
C LEU A 67 2.86 -11.89 14.12
N PRO A 68 1.53 -11.73 14.13
CA PRO A 68 0.73 -12.08 15.30
C PRO A 68 0.54 -13.60 15.46
N ARG A 69 0.86 -14.40 14.42
CA ARG A 69 0.75 -15.88 14.46
C ARG A 69 1.55 -16.49 15.62
N ARG A 70 2.67 -15.85 15.98
CA ARG A 70 3.58 -16.28 17.06
C ARG A 70 3.22 -15.76 18.45
N TRP A 71 2.36 -14.74 18.57
CA TRP A 71 2.10 -14.04 19.84
C TRP A 71 0.66 -14.15 20.34
N VAL A 72 -0.32 -14.35 19.46
CA VAL A 72 -1.74 -14.36 19.86
C VAL A 72 -2.13 -15.77 20.32
N LEU A 73 -2.16 -15.98 21.63
CA LEU A 73 -2.74 -17.15 22.30
C LEU A 73 -4.21 -16.85 22.64
N GLY A 74 -5.13 -17.60 22.02
CA GLY A 74 -6.58 -17.44 22.19
C GLY A 74 -7.38 -18.35 21.25
N PRO A 75 -8.72 -18.46 21.45
CA PRO A 75 -9.59 -19.30 20.62
C PRO A 75 -9.49 -18.91 19.13
N ASP A 76 -9.50 -19.91 18.25
CA ASP A 76 -9.10 -19.77 16.83
C ASP A 76 -9.83 -18.62 16.11
N VAL A 77 -11.14 -18.47 16.34
CA VAL A 77 -11.96 -17.43 15.69
C VAL A 77 -11.57 -16.02 16.13
N ALA A 78 -11.36 -15.80 17.43
CA ALA A 78 -10.92 -14.50 17.95
C ALA A 78 -9.52 -14.15 17.43
N ARG A 79 -8.64 -15.14 17.28
CA ARG A 79 -7.30 -14.96 16.71
C ARG A 79 -7.34 -14.52 15.26
N TYR A 80 -8.22 -15.08 14.44
CA TYR A 80 -8.39 -14.66 13.04
C TYR A 80 -8.96 -13.24 12.95
N ALA A 81 -9.96 -12.91 13.76
CA ALA A 81 -10.53 -11.56 13.79
C ALA A 81 -9.51 -10.49 14.20
N VAL A 82 -8.72 -10.75 15.24
CA VAL A 82 -7.65 -9.84 15.68
C VAL A 82 -6.59 -9.65 14.58
N ARG A 83 -6.20 -10.73 13.88
CA ARG A 83 -5.23 -10.64 12.77
C ARG A 83 -5.77 -9.85 11.59
N ALA A 84 -7.03 -10.06 11.23
CA ALA A 84 -7.69 -9.29 10.17
C ALA A 84 -7.76 -7.80 10.54
N ALA A 85 -8.11 -7.47 11.79
CA ALA A 85 -8.12 -6.10 12.29
C ALA A 85 -6.73 -5.46 12.25
N LEU A 86 -5.68 -6.18 12.67
CA LEU A 86 -4.30 -5.70 12.60
C LEU A 86 -3.85 -5.40 11.17
N VAL A 87 -4.25 -6.25 10.21
CA VAL A 87 -3.92 -5.99 8.81
C VAL A 87 -4.69 -4.81 8.26
N ALA A 88 -5.98 -4.68 8.60
CA ALA A 88 -6.76 -3.51 8.22
C ALA A 88 -6.12 -2.22 8.76
N VAL A 89 -5.75 -2.19 10.04
CA VAL A 89 -5.05 -1.05 10.65
C VAL A 89 -3.71 -0.78 9.97
N ALA A 90 -2.91 -1.81 9.69
CA ALA A 90 -1.63 -1.67 9.02
C ALA A 90 -1.78 -1.13 7.59
N LEU A 91 -2.79 -1.58 6.85
CA LEU A 91 -3.07 -1.12 5.50
C LEU A 91 -3.60 0.32 5.48
N VAL A 92 -4.46 0.69 6.43
CA VAL A 92 -4.93 2.08 6.60
C VAL A 92 -3.77 3.00 6.98
N GLY A 93 -2.89 2.56 7.89
CA GLY A 93 -1.69 3.30 8.27
C GLY A 93 -0.71 3.46 7.11
N PHE A 94 -0.45 2.38 6.38
CA PHE A 94 0.38 2.40 5.17
C PHE A 94 -0.20 3.34 4.12
N TRP A 95 -1.49 3.22 3.82
CA TRP A 95 -2.19 4.13 2.90
C TRP A 95 -2.00 5.58 3.30
N SER A 96 -2.25 5.91 4.57
CA SER A 96 -2.14 7.28 5.08
C SER A 96 -0.70 7.81 4.99
N ALA A 97 0.29 6.97 5.27
CA ALA A 97 1.70 7.31 5.14
C ALA A 97 2.10 7.55 3.69
N VAL A 98 1.61 6.72 2.76
CA VAL A 98 1.84 6.89 1.32
C VAL A 98 1.24 8.22 0.83
N GLN A 99 0.00 8.53 1.22
CA GLN A 99 -0.63 9.80 0.85
C GLN A 99 0.09 11.01 1.46
N GLY A 100 0.49 10.91 2.73
CA GLY A 100 1.25 11.96 3.41
C GLY A 100 2.63 12.19 2.77
N TRP A 101 3.31 11.11 2.36
CA TRP A 101 4.57 11.19 1.63
C TRP A 101 4.41 11.93 0.29
N TYR A 102 3.36 11.58 -0.47
CA TYR A 102 3.08 12.25 -1.74
C TYR A 102 2.71 13.73 -1.58
N ALA A 103 1.95 14.08 -0.54
CA ALA A 103 1.57 15.46 -0.24
C ALA A 103 2.76 16.32 0.21
N ALA A 104 3.82 15.72 0.76
CA ALA A 104 5.01 16.41 1.23
C ALA A 104 6.06 16.66 0.12
N LEU A 105 5.87 16.09 -1.07
CA LEU A 105 6.78 16.34 -2.19
C LEU A 105 6.64 17.80 -2.64
N PRO A 106 7.75 18.56 -2.75
CA PRO A 106 7.71 19.94 -3.21
C PRO A 106 7.04 20.04 -4.59
N GLU A 107 6.16 21.02 -4.76
CA GLU A 107 5.73 21.41 -6.11
C GLU A 107 6.97 21.77 -6.93
N PRO A 108 7.08 21.30 -8.19
CA PRO A 108 8.20 21.66 -9.04
C PRO A 108 8.22 23.18 -9.21
N ALA A 109 9.31 23.81 -8.81
CA ALA A 109 9.50 25.26 -8.97
C ALA A 109 9.33 25.63 -10.45
N PRO A 110 8.64 26.75 -10.77
CA PRO A 110 8.54 27.21 -12.15
C PRO A 110 9.95 27.46 -12.67
N GLU A 111 10.38 26.69 -13.66
CA GLU A 111 11.65 26.92 -14.34
C GLU A 111 11.61 28.32 -14.96
N SER A 112 12.44 29.23 -14.44
CA SER A 112 12.72 30.50 -15.09
C SER A 112 13.39 30.20 -16.43
N LYS A 113 12.61 30.28 -17.51
CA LYS A 113 13.10 30.18 -18.89
C LYS A 113 14.17 31.25 -19.15
N PRO A 114 15.33 30.91 -19.74
CA PRO A 114 16.24 31.90 -20.33
C PRO A 114 15.67 32.50 -21.62
#